data_AF-B1M2T1-F1
#
_entry.id   AF-B1M2T1-F1
#
_cell.length_a   1.000
_cell.length_b   1.000
_cell.length_c   1.000
_cell.angle_alpha   90.00
_cell.angle_beta   90.00
_cell.angle_gamma   90.00
#
_symmetry.space_group_name_H-M   'P 1'
#
loop_
_entity.id
_entity.type
_entity.pdbx_description
1 polymer ?
#
loop_
_entity_poly.entity_id
_entity_poly.type
_entity_poly.pdbx_seq_one_letter_code
_entity_poly.pdbx_strand_id
1 'polypeptide(L)'
;MQDITMVETDFDRDEPAALFEWTVVEPLFQLPHSLVPTAWAGHIPFLFSLIKIDRPRTFVELGVFNGASMIAACSAARNYNTDTVCYGIDTWQGDEHAGLYEGDKIYADLTKTLAEIYPPARLLRGTFESQLGRFKDGTIDLLHIDGLHTYSAVKQDFDNWLPKMSERGIVLFHDTCVREREFGVWKLWEELSVQYPSMEFYHSFGLGVLFVGNKLSQTTKRLVDLWTNNDSFREFFRCTCEHVGAILPNRVQDRVNTELLHEARAQIAREQAHQIWLNRNWLHAQEEAECERNNSKKEIERINSHAYDNQISLWREVRKTRQVNARRAIAVANKNSPFLINIPGRRPLKHSDTPLIVSQTGLFDESFYKNEYSDVRDSGVNALEHFIQHGVREGRWPNEFFDTIWYISEYMNYDNVGMNPLIHYCNEWKGMNVNPNPYFSVRSYLEWNPDVAASGEEPCQHFLRMGGREGRMTDFSTPFYTIRPEALDRMNKVEALRHALKLDRNIDRTIDNKISRS
;
A
#
# COMPACT_ATOMS: atom_id res chain seq x y z
N MET A 1 -28.87 13.75 5.74
CA MET A 1 -29.27 14.67 6.82
C MET A 1 -30.44 15.48 6.29
N GLN A 2 -31.66 15.09 6.65
CA GLN A 2 -32.82 15.96 6.55
C GLN A 2 -33.01 16.55 7.95
N ASP A 3 -32.96 17.88 8.04
CA ASP A 3 -33.27 18.62 9.25
C ASP A 3 -34.71 18.34 9.67
N ILE A 4 -34.87 17.61 10.78
CA ILE A 4 -36.12 17.58 11.52
C ILE A 4 -36.05 18.76 12.48
N THR A 5 -36.56 19.90 12.04
CA THR A 5 -36.90 21.02 12.92
C THR A 5 -37.91 20.51 13.95
N MET A 6 -37.46 20.38 15.20
CA MET A 6 -38.32 20.15 16.36
C MET A 6 -39.28 21.34 16.47
N VAL A 7 -40.54 21.10 16.17
CA VAL A 7 -41.62 22.06 16.40
C VAL A 7 -41.77 22.19 17.91
N GLU A 8 -41.57 23.40 18.46
CA GLU A 8 -41.99 23.75 19.81
C GLU A 8 -43.52 23.64 19.87
N THR A 9 -44.02 22.47 20.28
CA THR A 9 -45.44 22.28 20.53
C THR A 9 -45.75 22.75 21.95
N ASP A 10 -46.51 23.83 22.02
CA ASP A 10 -47.11 24.37 23.24
C ASP A 10 -48.19 23.37 23.73
N PHE A 11 -47.88 22.59 24.78
CA PHE A 11 -48.62 21.39 25.21
C PHE A 11 -49.94 21.66 25.99
N ASP A 12 -50.44 22.89 25.99
CA ASP A 12 -51.57 23.33 26.84
C ASP A 12 -52.95 23.36 26.13
N ARG A 13 -53.12 22.73 24.95
CA ARG A 13 -54.41 22.60 24.27
C ARG A 13 -54.89 21.14 24.23
N ASP A 14 -56.21 20.93 24.15
CA ASP A 14 -56.90 19.63 24.10
C ASP A 14 -56.27 18.65 23.07
N GLU A 15 -55.29 17.85 23.50
CA GLU A 15 -54.66 16.84 22.66
C GLU A 15 -55.60 15.64 22.46
N PRO A 16 -55.73 15.13 21.21
CA PRO A 16 -56.39 13.86 20.94
C PRO A 16 -55.82 12.73 21.81
N ALA A 17 -56.65 11.77 22.25
CA ALA A 17 -56.24 10.69 23.15
C ALA A 17 -55.00 9.91 22.67
N ALA A 18 -54.93 9.58 21.37
CA ALA A 18 -53.77 8.89 20.81
C ALA A 18 -52.48 9.73 20.85
N LEU A 19 -52.59 11.05 20.69
CA LEU A 19 -51.43 11.95 20.77
C LEU A 19 -50.92 12.04 22.21
N PHE A 20 -51.83 12.16 23.18
CA PHE A 20 -51.48 12.17 24.59
C PHE A 20 -50.80 10.85 25.03
N GLU A 21 -51.36 9.70 24.64
CA GLU A 21 -50.75 8.39 24.93
C GLU A 21 -49.35 8.29 24.34
N TRP A 22 -49.15 8.77 23.10
CA TRP A 22 -47.82 8.84 22.51
C TRP A 22 -46.88 9.79 23.28
N THR A 23 -47.37 10.94 23.75
CA THR A 23 -46.58 11.92 24.52
C THR A 23 -45.98 11.31 25.79
N VAL A 24 -46.73 10.45 26.49
CA VAL A 24 -46.26 9.76 27.72
C VAL A 24 -45.46 8.47 27.43
N VAL A 25 -45.69 7.81 26.30
CA VAL A 25 -45.05 6.52 25.94
C VAL A 25 -43.72 6.68 25.20
N GLU A 26 -43.61 7.61 24.26
CA GLU A 26 -42.35 7.86 23.51
C GLU A 26 -41.12 8.03 24.42
N PRO A 27 -41.19 8.76 25.54
CA PRO A 27 -40.05 8.98 26.43
C PRO A 27 -39.50 7.73 27.09
N LEU A 28 -40.33 6.70 27.24
CA LEU A 28 -39.91 5.44 27.84
C LEU A 28 -38.74 4.82 27.06
N PHE A 29 -38.67 5.10 25.75
CA PHE A 29 -37.64 4.60 24.86
C PHE A 29 -36.41 5.51 24.77
N GLN A 30 -36.31 6.58 25.55
CA GLN A 30 -35.07 7.35 25.60
C GLN A 30 -34.01 6.64 26.43
N LEU A 31 -32.74 6.98 26.19
CA LEU A 31 -31.60 6.41 26.89
C LEU A 31 -30.91 7.47 27.75
N PRO A 32 -30.51 7.16 28.98
CA PRO A 32 -29.64 8.04 29.75
C PRO A 32 -28.29 8.18 29.05
N HIS A 33 -27.54 9.24 29.34
CA HIS A 33 -26.21 9.45 28.77
C HIS A 33 -25.25 8.28 29.10
N SER A 34 -25.31 7.77 30.32
CA SER A 34 -24.59 6.57 30.76
C SER A 34 -25.45 5.81 31.77
N LEU A 35 -25.17 4.52 31.94
CA LEU A 35 -25.81 3.70 32.95
C LEU A 35 -24.75 3.15 33.90
N VAL A 36 -24.89 3.47 35.17
CA VAL A 36 -24.05 2.93 36.26
C VAL A 36 -24.79 1.77 36.95
N PRO A 37 -24.10 0.84 37.62
CA PRO A 37 -24.73 -0.31 38.25
C PRO A 37 -25.79 0.08 39.30
N THR A 38 -27.07 -0.18 39.09
CA THR A 38 -28.11 0.27 40.03
C THR A 38 -29.29 -0.70 40.08
N ALA A 39 -29.96 -0.75 41.24
CA ALA A 39 -31.26 -1.39 41.39
C ALA A 39 -32.40 -0.58 40.73
N TRP A 40 -32.18 0.72 40.55
CA TRP A 40 -33.16 1.71 40.09
C TRP A 40 -33.34 1.76 38.57
N ALA A 41 -32.51 1.04 37.79
CA ALA A 41 -32.47 1.16 36.33
C ALA A 41 -33.84 0.95 35.66
N GLY A 42 -34.69 0.09 36.22
CA GLY A 42 -36.03 -0.19 35.70
C GLY A 42 -36.99 1.00 35.74
N HIS A 43 -36.70 2.02 36.54
CA HIS A 43 -37.56 3.22 36.70
C HIS A 43 -37.12 4.39 35.82
N ILE A 44 -35.94 4.32 35.20
CA ILE A 44 -35.41 5.34 34.29
C ILE A 44 -36.41 5.68 33.16
N PRO A 45 -37.07 4.73 32.47
CA PRO A 45 -38.07 5.05 31.44
C PRO A 45 -39.17 5.98 31.96
N PHE A 46 -39.71 5.68 33.15
CA PHE A 46 -40.76 6.50 33.75
C PHE A 46 -40.27 7.90 34.11
N LEU A 47 -39.05 8.03 34.63
CA LEU A 47 -38.46 9.35 34.93
C LEU A 47 -38.31 10.23 33.68
N PHE A 48 -37.92 9.65 32.55
CA PHE A 48 -37.89 10.37 31.27
C PHE A 48 -39.28 10.88 30.87
N SER A 49 -40.31 10.03 31.01
CA SER A 49 -41.70 10.43 30.77
C SER A 49 -42.13 11.56 31.69
N LEU A 50 -41.88 11.42 33.00
CA LEU A 50 -42.27 12.39 34.01
C LEU A 50 -41.61 13.76 33.78
N ILE A 51 -40.31 13.81 33.49
CA ILE A 51 -39.59 15.07 33.22
C ILE A 51 -40.10 15.73 31.94
N LYS A 52 -40.42 14.95 30.89
CA LYS A 52 -40.99 15.52 29.66
C LYS A 52 -42.34 16.18 29.90
N ILE A 53 -43.24 15.50 30.63
CA ILE A 53 -44.64 15.92 30.76
C ILE A 53 -44.87 16.96 31.85
N ASP A 54 -44.14 16.86 32.97
CA ASP A 54 -44.27 17.82 34.05
C ASP A 54 -43.33 19.01 33.87
N ARG A 55 -42.17 18.83 33.23
CA ARG A 55 -41.14 19.87 33.05
C ARG A 55 -40.83 20.59 34.38
N PRO A 56 -40.40 19.86 35.43
CA PRO A 56 -40.18 20.44 36.76
C PRO A 56 -39.10 21.53 36.69
N ARG A 57 -39.28 22.66 37.37
CA ARG A 57 -38.25 23.72 37.43
C ARG A 57 -37.09 23.29 38.32
N THR A 58 -37.42 22.60 39.42
CA THR A 58 -36.44 22.10 40.38
C THR A 58 -36.67 20.61 40.62
N PHE A 59 -35.66 19.81 40.31
CA PHE A 59 -35.58 18.40 40.69
C PHE A 59 -34.58 18.26 41.84
N VAL A 60 -34.97 17.57 42.91
CA VAL A 60 -34.09 17.24 44.03
C VAL A 60 -34.11 15.74 44.28
N GLU A 61 -32.93 15.16 44.44
CA GLU A 61 -32.73 13.77 44.81
C GLU A 61 -32.01 13.68 46.17
N LEU A 62 -32.58 12.88 47.07
CA LEU A 62 -32.01 12.54 48.37
C LEU A 62 -31.53 11.09 48.31
N GLY A 63 -30.22 10.87 48.45
CA GLY A 63 -29.61 9.56 48.24
C GLY A 63 -29.26 9.36 46.77
N VAL A 64 -28.12 9.92 46.36
CA VAL A 64 -27.66 9.89 44.96
C VAL A 64 -26.87 8.62 44.69
N PHE A 65 -26.12 8.14 45.69
CA PHE A 65 -25.21 7.01 45.56
C PHE A 65 -24.28 7.17 44.34
N ASN A 66 -24.39 6.30 43.34
CA ASN A 66 -23.61 6.33 42.11
C ASN A 66 -24.22 7.18 40.99
N GLY A 67 -25.42 7.73 41.20
CA GLY A 67 -26.04 8.74 40.36
C GLY A 67 -26.82 8.23 39.17
N ALA A 68 -27.29 6.97 39.15
CA ALA A 68 -28.06 6.45 38.02
C ALA A 68 -29.32 7.28 37.69
N SER A 69 -30.13 7.54 38.71
CA SER A 69 -31.33 8.40 38.68
C SER A 69 -30.97 9.86 38.41
N MET A 70 -29.91 10.40 39.04
CA MET A 70 -29.41 11.75 38.75
C MET A 70 -28.99 11.94 37.29
N ILE A 71 -28.22 11.00 36.73
CA ILE A 71 -27.78 11.00 35.33
C ILE A 71 -29.01 10.89 34.42
N ALA A 72 -29.97 10.02 34.74
CA ALA A 72 -31.21 9.88 33.99
C ALA A 72 -32.03 11.18 34.00
N ALA A 73 -32.19 11.83 35.15
CA ALA A 73 -32.92 13.10 35.28
C ALA A 73 -32.27 14.20 34.44
N CYS A 74 -30.94 14.34 34.55
CA CYS A 74 -30.17 15.31 33.77
C CYS A 74 -30.21 15.02 32.26
N SER A 75 -30.17 13.74 31.88
CA SER A 75 -30.29 13.32 30.48
C SER A 75 -31.67 13.66 29.92
N ALA A 76 -32.74 13.41 30.68
CA ALA A 76 -34.10 13.75 30.30
C ALA A 76 -34.30 15.27 30.17
N ALA A 77 -33.83 16.03 31.16
CA ALA A 77 -33.91 17.49 31.16
C ALA A 77 -33.20 18.08 29.91
N ARG A 78 -32.00 17.57 29.60
CA ARG A 78 -31.28 17.92 28.37
C ARG A 78 -32.06 17.53 27.10
N ASN A 79 -32.53 16.29 27.01
CA ASN A 79 -33.17 15.76 25.80
C ASN A 79 -34.46 16.51 25.45
N TYR A 80 -35.18 16.98 26.47
CA TYR A 80 -36.44 17.72 26.31
C TYR A 80 -36.29 19.23 26.48
N ASN A 81 -35.05 19.72 26.50
CA ASN A 81 -34.69 21.13 26.62
C ASN A 81 -35.52 21.84 27.71
N THR A 82 -35.53 21.28 28.91
CA THR A 82 -36.23 21.88 30.05
C THR A 82 -35.33 22.90 30.75
N ASP A 83 -35.94 23.85 31.47
CA ASP A 83 -35.22 24.76 32.37
C ASP A 83 -34.97 24.11 33.75
N THR A 84 -35.02 22.78 33.84
CA THR A 84 -34.90 22.05 35.10
C THR A 84 -33.52 22.23 35.69
N VAL A 85 -33.44 22.63 36.96
CA VAL A 85 -32.22 22.56 37.75
C VAL A 85 -32.25 21.31 38.62
N CYS A 86 -31.29 20.42 38.43
CA CYS A 86 -31.19 19.15 39.14
C CYS A 86 -30.24 19.29 40.33
N TYR A 87 -30.69 18.90 41.52
CA TYR A 87 -29.88 18.83 42.74
C TYR A 87 -29.80 17.39 43.24
N GLY A 88 -28.60 16.88 43.40
CA GLY A 88 -28.36 15.60 44.06
C GLY A 88 -27.73 15.82 45.44
N ILE A 89 -28.31 15.24 46.48
CA ILE A 89 -27.87 15.39 47.87
C ILE A 89 -27.49 14.03 48.43
N ASP A 90 -26.25 13.92 48.89
CA ASP A 90 -25.74 12.70 49.51
C ASP A 90 -24.55 13.04 50.41
N THR A 91 -24.25 12.16 51.37
CA THR A 91 -23.01 12.24 52.15
C THR A 91 -21.83 11.64 51.39
N TRP A 92 -22.09 10.65 50.52
CA TRP A 92 -21.12 9.72 49.95
C TRP A 92 -20.24 9.03 51.00
N GLN A 93 -20.77 8.83 52.21
CA GLN A 93 -20.07 8.11 53.30
C GLN A 93 -20.60 6.69 53.48
N GLY A 94 -21.70 6.33 52.81
CA GLY A 94 -22.41 5.07 53.03
C GLY A 94 -23.30 5.10 54.27
N ASP A 95 -24.12 4.07 54.40
CA ASP A 95 -25.01 3.83 55.54
C ASP A 95 -25.21 2.33 55.77
N GLU A 96 -26.05 1.94 56.72
CA GLU A 96 -26.29 0.54 57.10
C GLU A 96 -26.91 -0.30 55.97
N HIS A 97 -27.66 0.30 55.04
CA HIS A 97 -28.28 -0.39 53.90
C HIS A 97 -27.44 -0.33 52.63
N ALA A 98 -26.73 0.77 52.39
CA ALA A 98 -25.85 0.96 51.23
C ALA A 98 -24.44 0.37 51.43
N GLY A 99 -24.00 0.15 52.67
CA GLY A 99 -22.65 -0.29 53.02
C GLY A 99 -21.57 0.79 52.82
N LEU A 100 -20.31 0.44 53.06
CA LEU A 100 -19.16 1.31 52.81
C LEU A 100 -18.69 1.18 51.36
N TYR A 101 -18.45 2.31 50.70
CA TYR A 101 -17.99 2.39 49.31
C TYR A 101 -16.99 3.54 49.09
N GLU A 102 -16.32 3.57 47.93
CA GLU A 102 -15.35 4.61 47.54
C GLU A 102 -16.05 5.95 47.19
N GLY A 103 -16.74 6.55 48.17
CA GLY A 103 -17.65 7.66 47.93
C GLY A 103 -17.00 8.93 47.38
N ASP A 104 -15.73 9.22 47.72
CA ASP A 104 -15.00 10.35 47.17
C ASP A 104 -14.76 10.22 45.66
N LYS A 105 -14.42 9.01 45.22
CA LYS A 105 -14.22 8.71 43.81
C LYS A 105 -15.55 8.79 43.07
N ILE A 106 -16.60 8.17 43.61
CA ILE A 106 -17.95 8.23 43.03
C ILE A 106 -18.41 9.69 42.87
N TYR A 107 -18.26 10.51 43.90
CA TYR A 107 -18.59 11.94 43.84
C TYR A 107 -17.80 12.68 42.76
N ALA A 108 -16.49 12.45 42.67
CA ALA A 108 -15.64 13.11 41.68
C ALA A 108 -16.01 12.69 40.24
N ASP A 109 -16.17 11.39 40.00
CA ASP A 109 -16.54 10.83 38.70
C ASP A 109 -17.94 11.32 38.27
N LEU A 110 -18.91 11.33 39.20
CA LEU A 110 -20.26 11.82 38.94
C LEU A 110 -20.26 13.34 38.69
N THR A 111 -19.50 14.13 39.45
CA THR A 111 -19.38 15.58 39.24
C THR A 111 -18.88 15.89 37.83
N LYS A 112 -17.83 15.19 37.39
CA LYS A 112 -17.29 15.33 36.04
C LYS A 112 -18.33 14.95 34.99
N THR A 113 -18.96 13.80 35.16
CA THR A 113 -19.99 13.28 34.25
C THR A 113 -21.15 14.26 34.10
N LEU A 114 -21.69 14.80 35.20
CA LEU A 114 -22.79 15.76 35.16
C LEU A 114 -22.39 17.11 34.55
N ALA A 115 -21.15 17.57 34.76
CA ALA A 115 -20.65 18.80 34.13
C ALA A 115 -20.58 18.69 32.60
N GLU A 116 -20.27 17.51 32.07
CA GLU A 116 -20.25 17.22 30.63
C GLU A 116 -21.67 17.04 30.06
N ILE A 117 -22.57 16.42 30.82
CA ILE A 117 -23.93 16.12 30.34
C ILE A 117 -24.85 17.32 30.46
N TYR A 118 -24.93 17.93 31.63
CA TYR A 118 -25.96 18.90 31.99
C TYR A 118 -25.44 19.93 33.01
N PRO A 119 -24.79 21.01 32.54
CA PRO A 119 -24.17 22.03 33.40
C PRO A 119 -25.06 22.65 34.51
N PRO A 120 -26.41 22.68 34.42
CA PRO A 120 -27.25 23.14 35.54
C PRO A 120 -27.27 22.19 36.75
N ALA A 121 -26.81 20.95 36.64
CA ALA A 121 -26.80 19.99 37.74
C ALA A 121 -25.90 20.44 38.91
N ARG A 122 -26.31 20.16 40.14
CA ARG A 122 -25.57 20.51 41.38
C ARG A 122 -25.54 19.32 42.31
N LEU A 123 -24.35 18.87 42.69
CA LEU A 123 -24.17 17.87 43.75
C LEU A 123 -23.83 18.56 45.07
N LEU A 124 -24.63 18.28 46.11
CA LEU A 124 -24.51 18.85 47.44
C LEU A 124 -24.08 17.76 48.41
N ARG A 125 -22.88 17.91 48.96
CA ARG A 125 -22.34 16.96 49.92
C ARG A 125 -22.79 17.29 51.34
N GLY A 126 -23.50 16.39 51.99
CA GLY A 126 -23.98 16.54 53.36
C GLY A 126 -25.24 15.70 53.65
N THR A 127 -25.72 15.75 54.89
CA THR A 127 -27.01 15.13 55.25
C THR A 127 -28.17 15.92 54.66
N PHE A 128 -29.32 15.27 54.43
CA PHE A 128 -30.49 15.93 53.85
C PHE A 128 -30.95 17.12 54.70
N GLU A 129 -30.99 16.97 56.02
CA GLU A 129 -31.33 18.03 56.96
C GLU A 129 -30.40 19.26 56.83
N SER A 130 -29.09 19.04 56.71
CA SER A 130 -28.11 20.12 56.59
C SER A 130 -28.32 20.98 55.33
N GLN A 131 -28.96 20.42 54.29
CA GLN A 131 -29.19 21.11 53.03
C GLN A 131 -30.55 21.79 52.93
N LEU A 132 -31.48 21.58 53.88
CA LEU A 132 -32.82 22.19 53.85
C LEU A 132 -32.80 23.71 53.68
N GLY A 133 -31.85 24.39 54.32
CA GLY A 133 -31.70 25.85 54.27
C GLY A 133 -31.34 26.41 52.89
N ARG A 134 -30.93 25.56 51.94
CA ARG A 134 -30.64 25.96 50.55
C ARG A 134 -31.90 26.09 49.70
N PHE A 135 -32.98 25.44 50.10
CA PHE A 135 -34.23 25.42 49.35
C PHE A 135 -35.28 26.26 50.08
N LYS A 136 -35.87 27.21 49.36
CA LYS A 136 -37.01 27.97 49.88
C LYS A 136 -38.24 27.07 49.88
N ASP A 137 -39.14 27.31 50.82
CA ASP A 137 -40.42 26.59 50.88
C ASP A 137 -41.21 26.82 49.57
N GLY A 138 -41.91 25.78 49.10
CA GLY A 138 -42.71 25.89 47.88
C GLY A 138 -41.93 25.91 46.54
N THR A 139 -40.67 25.49 46.50
CA THR A 139 -39.81 25.64 45.30
C THR A 139 -39.36 24.35 44.61
N ILE A 140 -39.56 23.19 45.24
CA ILE A 140 -39.21 21.89 44.67
C ILE A 140 -40.42 21.33 43.92
N ASP A 141 -40.28 21.07 42.63
CA ASP A 141 -41.37 20.54 41.80
C ASP A 141 -41.34 19.00 41.77
N LEU A 142 -40.15 18.40 41.75
CA LEU A 142 -39.97 16.95 41.80
C LEU A 142 -38.92 16.58 42.85
N LEU A 143 -39.30 15.72 43.80
CA LEU A 143 -38.44 15.20 44.85
C LEU A 143 -38.33 13.68 44.72
N HIS A 144 -37.10 13.14 44.72
CA HIS A 144 -36.83 11.71 44.81
C HIS A 144 -36.21 11.40 46.18
N ILE A 145 -36.84 10.51 46.93
CA ILE A 145 -36.38 10.05 48.24
C ILE A 145 -35.90 8.60 48.12
N ASP A 146 -34.59 8.41 48.20
CA ASP A 146 -33.90 7.12 48.14
C ASP A 146 -32.70 7.09 49.11
N GLY A 147 -32.93 7.59 50.33
CA GLY A 147 -31.95 7.60 51.42
C GLY A 147 -31.97 6.32 52.26
N LEU A 148 -31.89 6.45 53.58
CA LEU A 148 -31.96 5.29 54.47
C LEU A 148 -33.40 4.73 54.52
N HIS A 149 -33.54 3.42 54.28
CA HIS A 149 -34.85 2.82 54.02
C HIS A 149 -35.65 2.39 55.26
N THR A 150 -35.24 2.75 56.47
CA THR A 150 -36.05 2.49 57.68
C THR A 150 -37.27 3.40 57.70
N TYR A 151 -38.38 2.94 58.29
CA TYR A 151 -39.63 3.72 58.34
C TYR A 151 -39.42 5.12 58.95
N SER A 152 -38.68 5.21 60.05
CA SER A 152 -38.42 6.49 60.73
C SER A 152 -37.60 7.45 59.88
N ALA A 153 -36.60 6.95 59.15
CA ALA A 153 -35.73 7.79 58.32
C ALA A 153 -36.49 8.35 57.11
N VAL A 154 -37.13 7.50 56.32
CA VAL A 154 -37.90 7.93 55.15
C VAL A 154 -39.09 8.81 55.53
N LYS A 155 -39.72 8.57 56.68
CA LYS A 155 -40.77 9.45 57.21
C LYS A 155 -40.22 10.83 57.58
N GLN A 156 -39.09 10.87 58.28
CA GLN A 156 -38.44 12.12 58.66
C GLN A 156 -38.04 12.92 57.40
N ASP A 157 -37.51 12.25 56.38
CA ASP A 157 -37.17 12.88 55.11
C ASP A 157 -38.42 13.45 54.42
N PHE A 158 -39.49 12.68 54.33
CA PHE A 158 -40.76 13.17 53.79
C PHE A 158 -41.29 14.40 54.57
N ASP A 159 -41.40 14.31 55.89
CA ASP A 159 -41.94 15.38 56.73
C ASP A 159 -41.12 16.66 56.63
N ASN A 160 -39.77 16.55 56.61
CA ASN A 160 -38.86 17.69 56.54
C ASN A 160 -38.86 18.38 55.16
N TRP A 161 -39.02 17.60 54.09
CA TRP A 161 -38.96 18.09 52.72
C TRP A 161 -40.33 18.46 52.15
N LEU A 162 -41.44 17.99 52.72
CA LEU A 162 -42.79 18.33 52.29
C LEU A 162 -43.05 19.85 52.23
N PRO A 163 -42.63 20.68 53.20
CA PRO A 163 -42.78 22.14 53.11
C PRO A 163 -41.98 22.78 51.95
N LYS A 164 -40.95 22.09 51.44
CA LYS A 164 -40.15 22.55 50.30
C LYS A 164 -40.83 22.30 48.96
N MET A 165 -41.79 21.39 48.92
CA MET A 165 -42.55 21.05 47.71
C MET A 165 -43.42 22.22 47.27
N SER A 166 -43.43 22.48 45.96
CA SER A 166 -44.25 23.51 45.34
C SER A 166 -45.72 23.09 45.23
N GLU A 167 -46.57 24.01 44.78
CA GLU A 167 -47.96 23.70 44.43
C GLU A 167 -48.09 22.67 43.30
N ARG A 168 -47.00 22.34 42.58
CA ARG A 168 -46.93 21.31 41.54
C ARG A 168 -46.24 20.02 42.01
N GLY A 169 -45.90 19.94 43.30
CA GLY A 169 -44.99 18.95 43.85
C GLY A 169 -45.36 17.50 43.56
N ILE A 170 -44.37 16.73 43.13
CA ILE A 170 -44.41 15.28 42.96
C ILE A 170 -43.27 14.67 43.80
N VAL A 171 -43.56 13.61 44.55
CA VAL A 171 -42.57 12.92 45.39
C VAL A 171 -42.45 11.46 44.95
N LEU A 172 -41.24 11.01 44.72
CA LEU A 172 -40.89 9.64 44.34
C LEU A 172 -40.27 8.92 45.55
N PHE A 173 -40.68 7.67 45.78
CA PHE A 173 -40.14 6.78 46.80
C PHE A 173 -39.66 5.49 46.16
N HIS A 174 -38.41 5.13 46.38
CA HIS A 174 -37.90 3.83 45.95
C HIS A 174 -38.15 2.74 47.01
N ASP A 175 -38.00 1.47 46.64
CA ASP A 175 -38.10 0.31 47.54
C ASP A 175 -39.50 0.09 48.19
N THR A 176 -40.58 0.55 47.56
CA THR A 176 -41.96 0.39 48.10
C THR A 176 -42.41 -1.08 48.18
N CYS A 177 -41.73 -2.00 47.48
CA CYS A 177 -42.03 -3.43 47.49
C CYS A 177 -41.11 -4.25 48.41
N VAL A 178 -40.08 -3.66 49.04
CA VAL A 178 -39.15 -4.39 49.92
C VAL A 178 -39.76 -4.58 51.32
N ARG A 179 -39.74 -5.80 51.85
CA ARG A 179 -40.36 -6.16 53.16
C ARG A 179 -39.39 -6.77 54.18
N GLU A 180 -38.11 -6.86 53.82
CA GLU A 180 -37.05 -7.50 54.61
C GLU A 180 -36.06 -6.48 55.16
N ARG A 181 -35.08 -6.94 55.97
CA ARG A 181 -33.93 -6.12 56.42
C ARG A 181 -34.32 -4.77 57.06
N GLU A 182 -35.41 -4.75 57.81
CA GLU A 182 -35.94 -3.55 58.48
C GLU A 182 -36.34 -2.39 57.55
N PHE A 183 -36.50 -2.67 56.24
CA PHE A 183 -37.07 -1.71 55.30
C PHE A 183 -38.49 -1.33 55.73
N GLY A 184 -38.75 -0.03 55.78
CA GLY A 184 -40.00 0.57 56.22
C GLY A 184 -40.63 1.51 55.21
N VAL A 185 -40.04 1.70 54.03
CA VAL A 185 -40.59 2.57 52.97
C VAL A 185 -41.99 2.14 52.57
N TRP A 186 -42.23 0.83 52.45
CA TRP A 186 -43.54 0.28 52.15
C TRP A 186 -44.63 0.62 53.18
N LYS A 187 -44.27 0.71 54.47
CA LYS A 187 -45.23 1.06 55.53
C LYS A 187 -45.66 2.51 55.38
N LEU A 188 -44.68 3.40 55.16
CA LEU A 188 -44.96 4.80 54.89
C LEU A 188 -45.76 4.96 53.59
N TRP A 189 -45.46 4.18 52.56
CA TRP A 189 -46.19 4.17 51.31
C TRP A 189 -47.67 3.80 51.49
N GLU A 190 -47.98 2.75 52.26
CA GLU A 190 -49.37 2.38 52.59
C GLU A 190 -50.12 3.51 53.33
N GLU A 191 -49.44 4.27 54.18
CA GLU A 191 -50.03 5.42 54.88
C GLU A 191 -50.28 6.60 53.93
N LEU A 192 -49.31 6.94 53.08
CA LEU A 192 -49.35 8.14 52.25
C LEU A 192 -50.16 7.98 50.97
N SER A 193 -50.17 6.78 50.36
CA SER A 193 -50.90 6.51 49.12
C SER A 193 -52.42 6.59 49.26
N VAL A 194 -52.95 6.51 50.48
CA VAL A 194 -54.36 6.75 50.80
C VAL A 194 -54.67 8.25 50.96
N GLN A 195 -53.66 9.05 51.29
CA GLN A 195 -53.82 10.49 51.57
C GLN A 195 -53.64 11.36 50.33
N TYR A 196 -52.83 10.92 49.37
CA TYR A 196 -52.50 11.65 48.15
C TYR A 196 -52.85 10.82 46.91
N PRO A 197 -53.21 11.44 45.77
CA PRO A 197 -53.22 10.76 44.49
C PRO A 197 -51.84 10.11 44.26
N SER A 198 -51.83 8.87 43.76
CA SER A 198 -50.61 8.09 43.70
C SER A 198 -50.54 7.11 42.51
N MET A 199 -49.31 6.75 42.14
CA MET A 199 -48.99 5.64 41.23
C MET A 199 -47.96 4.73 41.87
N GLU A 200 -48.01 3.45 41.54
CA GLU A 200 -47.03 2.46 42.00
C GLU A 200 -46.60 1.51 40.89
N PHE A 201 -45.29 1.32 40.80
CA PHE A 201 -44.63 0.30 40.01
C PHE A 201 -44.07 -0.77 40.94
N TYR A 202 -44.12 -2.05 40.52
CA TYR A 202 -43.74 -3.18 41.38
C TYR A 202 -42.38 -3.81 40.99
N HIS A 203 -41.87 -3.50 39.80
CA HIS A 203 -40.55 -3.94 39.35
C HIS A 203 -39.45 -3.10 39.99
N SER A 204 -38.19 -3.53 39.87
CA SER A 204 -37.03 -2.81 40.43
C SER A 204 -37.26 -2.40 41.89
N PHE A 205 -37.68 -3.37 42.73
CA PHE A 205 -37.94 -3.20 44.17
C PHE A 205 -39.07 -2.22 44.55
N GLY A 206 -39.77 -1.68 43.55
CA GLY A 206 -40.93 -0.81 43.73
C GLY A 206 -40.60 0.68 43.57
N LEU A 207 -41.52 1.41 42.98
CA LEU A 207 -41.47 2.88 42.92
C LEU A 207 -42.86 3.44 43.21
N GLY A 208 -42.95 4.21 44.29
CA GLY A 208 -44.12 4.99 44.64
C GLY A 208 -44.01 6.42 44.11
N VAL A 209 -45.09 6.94 43.55
CA VAL A 209 -45.21 8.32 43.04
C VAL A 209 -46.39 9.00 43.74
N LEU A 210 -46.14 10.03 44.54
CA LEU A 210 -47.18 10.84 45.18
C LEU A 210 -47.29 12.20 44.49
N PHE A 211 -48.52 12.63 44.23
CA PHE A 211 -48.81 13.98 43.72
C PHE A 211 -49.29 14.86 44.89
N VAL A 212 -48.35 15.51 45.57
CA VAL A 212 -48.61 16.32 46.78
C VAL A 212 -49.07 17.75 46.46
N GLY A 213 -48.78 18.24 45.26
CA GLY A 213 -49.19 19.55 44.77
C GLY A 213 -50.67 19.60 44.35
N ASN A 214 -51.31 20.74 44.56
CA ASN A 214 -52.72 20.98 44.18
C ASN A 214 -52.89 21.66 42.80
N LYS A 215 -51.80 22.04 42.11
CA LYS A 215 -51.78 22.71 40.80
C LYS A 215 -50.95 21.95 39.77
N LEU A 216 -51.07 20.62 39.72
CA LEU A 216 -50.45 19.78 38.69
C LEU A 216 -50.78 20.30 37.27
N SER A 217 -49.85 20.10 36.33
CA SER A 217 -50.07 20.43 34.91
C SER A 217 -51.23 19.63 34.33
N GLN A 218 -51.84 20.11 33.25
CA GLN A 218 -52.97 19.42 32.63
C GLN A 218 -52.59 18.02 32.15
N THR A 219 -51.39 17.87 31.59
CA THR A 219 -50.83 16.59 31.14
C THR A 219 -50.63 15.63 32.31
N THR A 220 -50.08 16.10 33.43
CA THR A 220 -49.88 15.29 34.64
C THR A 220 -51.22 14.88 35.26
N LYS A 221 -52.20 15.79 35.36
CA LYS A 221 -53.56 15.46 35.84
C LYS A 221 -54.20 14.35 35.00
N ARG A 222 -54.11 14.47 33.67
CA ARG A 222 -54.65 13.46 32.75
C ARG A 222 -53.96 12.11 32.90
N LEU A 223 -52.64 12.09 33.14
CA LEU A 223 -51.92 10.85 33.43
C LEU A 223 -52.43 10.21 34.73
N VAL A 224 -52.62 11.00 35.79
CA VAL A 224 -53.20 10.54 37.07
C VAL A 224 -54.60 10.00 36.86
N ASP A 225 -55.46 10.73 36.15
CA ASP A 225 -56.84 10.31 35.89
C ASP A 225 -56.91 8.99 35.12
N LEU A 226 -56.06 8.82 34.09
CA LEU A 226 -55.95 7.56 33.33
C LEU A 226 -55.40 6.44 34.19
N TRP A 227 -54.37 6.70 34.98
CA TRP A 227 -53.82 5.71 35.89
C TRP A 227 -54.88 5.22 36.89
N THR A 228 -55.61 6.13 37.53
CA THR A 228 -56.61 5.79 38.55
C THR A 228 -57.85 5.12 37.95
N ASN A 229 -58.36 5.61 36.82
CA ASN A 229 -59.69 5.24 36.32
C ASN A 229 -59.67 4.32 35.08
N ASN A 230 -58.51 4.00 34.52
CA ASN A 230 -58.38 3.13 33.35
C ASN A 230 -57.38 1.99 33.60
N ASP A 231 -57.92 0.83 34.00
CA ASP A 231 -57.13 -0.36 34.32
C ASP A 231 -56.27 -0.84 33.15
N SER A 232 -56.81 -0.80 31.93
CA SER A 232 -56.08 -1.23 30.73
C SER A 232 -54.88 -0.33 30.44
N PHE A 233 -55.06 1.00 30.56
CA PHE A 233 -53.96 1.96 30.40
C PHE A 233 -52.93 1.78 31.52
N ARG A 234 -53.38 1.68 32.78
CA ARG A 234 -52.51 1.51 33.93
C ARG A 234 -51.62 0.27 33.79
N GLU A 235 -52.20 -0.87 33.41
CA GLU A 235 -51.45 -2.11 33.21
C GLU A 235 -50.49 -2.00 32.02
N PHE A 236 -50.97 -1.49 30.89
CA PHE A 236 -50.14 -1.27 29.70
C PHE A 236 -48.92 -0.39 30.01
N PHE A 237 -49.13 0.76 30.66
CA PHE A 237 -48.06 1.71 30.95
C PHE A 237 -47.06 1.14 31.95
N ARG A 238 -47.53 0.44 33.01
CA ARG A 238 -46.67 -0.23 33.98
C ARG A 238 -45.82 -1.32 33.32
N CYS A 239 -46.44 -2.24 32.59
CA CYS A 239 -45.72 -3.30 31.88
C CYS A 239 -44.73 -2.71 30.87
N THR A 240 -45.09 -1.64 30.16
CA THR A 240 -44.18 -1.02 29.20
C THR A 240 -42.96 -0.44 29.91
N CYS A 241 -43.14 0.28 31.02
CA CYS A 241 -42.02 0.79 31.83
C CYS A 241 -41.11 -0.36 32.31
N GLU A 242 -41.70 -1.44 32.85
CA GLU A 242 -40.97 -2.62 33.31
C GLU A 242 -40.15 -3.27 32.19
N HIS A 243 -40.78 -3.59 31.05
CA HIS A 243 -40.11 -4.28 29.95
C HIS A 243 -39.00 -3.41 29.34
N VAL A 244 -39.27 -2.12 29.12
CA VAL A 244 -38.29 -1.20 28.54
C VAL A 244 -37.13 -0.96 29.53
N GLY A 245 -37.43 -0.89 30.83
CA GLY A 245 -36.44 -0.79 31.89
C GLY A 245 -35.57 -2.04 32.00
N ALA A 246 -36.15 -3.24 31.89
CA ALA A 246 -35.42 -4.50 31.97
C ALA A 246 -34.38 -4.67 30.85
N ILE A 247 -34.67 -4.16 29.64
CA ILE A 247 -33.74 -4.21 28.51
C ILE A 247 -32.82 -2.98 28.41
N LEU A 248 -32.96 -2.00 29.31
CA LEU A 248 -32.20 -0.75 29.28
C LEU A 248 -30.67 -0.96 29.27
N PRO A 249 -30.08 -1.85 30.08
CA PRO A 249 -28.63 -2.08 30.06
C PRO A 249 -28.13 -2.52 28.67
N ASN A 250 -28.85 -3.41 28.00
CA ASN A 250 -28.51 -3.88 26.65
C ASN A 250 -28.59 -2.73 25.65
N ARG A 251 -29.65 -1.92 25.72
CA ARG A 251 -29.84 -0.79 24.80
C ARG A 251 -28.76 0.30 24.95
N VAL A 252 -28.34 0.57 26.19
CA VAL A 252 -27.24 1.51 26.45
C VAL A 252 -25.92 0.93 25.93
N GLN A 253 -25.65 -0.36 26.16
CA GLN A 253 -24.46 -1.04 25.64
C GLN A 253 -24.43 -1.06 24.11
N ASP A 254 -25.57 -1.31 23.45
CA ASP A 254 -25.69 -1.32 22.00
C ASP A 254 -25.41 0.06 21.40
N ARG A 255 -25.85 1.14 22.06
CA ARG A 255 -25.49 2.52 21.65
C ARG A 255 -23.98 2.72 21.70
N VAL A 256 -23.34 2.36 22.81
CA VAL A 256 -21.88 2.48 22.98
C VAL A 256 -21.14 1.64 21.94
N ASN A 257 -21.57 0.40 21.70
CA ASN A 257 -20.99 -0.48 20.69
C ASN A 257 -21.11 0.12 19.28
N THR A 258 -22.24 0.75 18.98
CA THR A 258 -22.50 1.41 17.70
C THR A 258 -21.58 2.62 17.51
N GLU A 259 -21.42 3.45 18.52
CA GLU A 259 -20.50 4.59 18.52
C GLU A 259 -19.05 4.15 18.31
N LEU A 260 -18.58 3.13 19.05
CA LEU A 260 -17.26 2.54 18.89
C LEU A 260 -17.04 1.97 17.49
N LEU A 261 -18.06 1.29 16.93
CA LEU A 261 -17.99 0.76 15.57
C LEU A 261 -17.87 1.89 14.53
N HIS A 262 -18.59 2.99 14.71
CA HIS A 262 -18.47 4.16 13.85
C HIS A 262 -17.07 4.80 13.92
N GLU A 263 -16.51 4.94 15.12
CA GLU A 263 -15.18 5.51 15.32
C GLU A 263 -14.08 4.61 14.74
N ALA A 264 -14.17 3.30 14.97
CA ALA A 264 -13.25 2.32 14.38
C ALA A 264 -13.29 2.36 12.84
N ARG A 265 -14.49 2.45 12.24
CA ARG A 265 -14.65 2.61 10.79
C ARG A 265 -14.03 3.91 10.29
N ALA A 266 -14.19 5.01 11.02
CA ALA A 266 -13.58 6.29 10.66
C ALA A 266 -12.05 6.23 10.73
N GLN A 267 -11.48 5.52 11.72
CA GLN A 267 -10.04 5.30 11.82
C GLN A 267 -9.50 4.48 10.64
N ILE A 268 -10.15 3.35 10.33
CA ILE A 268 -9.76 2.50 9.19
C ILE A 268 -9.79 3.32 7.89
N ALA A 269 -10.81 4.15 7.69
CA ALA A 269 -10.90 5.01 6.51
C ALA A 269 -9.74 6.03 6.44
N ARG A 270 -9.32 6.63 7.57
CA ARG A 270 -8.15 7.53 7.64
C ARG A 270 -6.85 6.80 7.28
N GLU A 271 -6.65 5.60 7.83
CA GLU A 271 -5.48 4.78 7.54
C GLU A 271 -5.43 4.34 6.07
N GLN A 272 -6.56 3.93 5.51
CA GLN A 272 -6.65 3.59 4.08
C GLN A 272 -6.35 4.79 3.18
N ALA A 273 -6.88 5.97 3.50
CA ALA A 273 -6.57 7.19 2.74
C ALA A 273 -5.08 7.54 2.80
N HIS A 274 -4.45 7.37 3.97
CA HIS A 274 -3.01 7.56 4.13
C HIS A 274 -2.19 6.55 3.31
N GLN A 275 -2.59 5.28 3.28
CA GLN A 275 -1.94 4.26 2.45
C GLN A 275 -2.07 4.54 0.95
N ILE A 276 -3.25 4.98 0.50
CA ILE A 276 -3.46 5.40 -0.90
C ILE A 276 -2.55 6.58 -1.26
N TRP A 277 -2.42 7.55 -0.35
CA TRP A 277 -1.51 8.69 -0.54
C TRP A 277 -0.04 8.25 -0.63
N LEU A 278 0.43 7.39 0.28
CA LEU A 278 1.78 6.84 0.24
C LEU A 278 2.06 6.08 -1.06
N ASN A 279 1.15 5.22 -1.49
CA ASN A 279 1.28 4.45 -2.73
C ASN A 279 1.35 5.37 -3.95
N ARG A 280 0.53 6.43 -4.00
CA ARG A 280 0.56 7.40 -5.09
C ARG A 280 1.89 8.15 -5.16
N ASN A 281 2.41 8.59 -4.02
CA ASN A 281 3.70 9.28 -3.97
C ASN A 281 4.86 8.36 -4.34
N TRP A 282 4.81 7.10 -3.89
CA TRP A 282 5.80 6.10 -4.27
C TRP A 282 5.77 5.82 -5.78
N LEU A 283 4.59 5.73 -6.39
CA LEU A 283 4.44 5.54 -7.83
C LEU A 283 5.04 6.73 -8.61
N HIS A 284 4.75 7.96 -8.19
CA HIS A 284 5.34 9.16 -8.79
C HIS A 284 6.88 9.17 -8.67
N ALA A 285 7.42 8.81 -7.50
CA ALA A 285 8.88 8.72 -7.31
C ALA A 285 9.51 7.63 -8.21
N GLN A 286 8.80 6.53 -8.47
CA GLN A 286 9.27 5.51 -9.43
C GLN A 286 9.29 6.03 -10.87
N GLU A 287 8.24 6.74 -11.29
CA GLU A 287 8.16 7.34 -12.63
C GLU A 287 9.29 8.36 -12.86
N GLU A 288 9.58 9.20 -11.86
CA GLU A 288 10.70 10.14 -11.89
C GLU A 288 12.05 9.43 -12.01
N ALA A 289 12.29 8.41 -11.17
CA ALA A 289 13.52 7.62 -11.21
C ALA A 289 13.70 6.87 -12.54
N GLU A 290 12.62 6.39 -13.14
CA GLU A 290 12.66 5.74 -14.47
C GLU A 290 12.97 6.76 -15.58
N CYS A 291 12.41 7.96 -15.51
CA CYS A 291 12.73 9.06 -16.43
C CYS A 291 14.22 9.43 -16.36
N GLU A 292 14.78 9.60 -15.15
CA GLU A 292 16.20 9.88 -14.93
C GLU A 292 17.11 8.76 -15.47
N ARG A 293 16.74 7.50 -15.22
CA ARG A 293 17.48 6.34 -15.75
C ARG A 293 17.48 6.32 -17.27
N ASN A 294 16.34 6.58 -17.90
CA ASN A 294 16.21 6.62 -19.36
C ASN A 294 17.03 7.77 -19.97
N ASN A 295 17.05 8.95 -19.32
CA ASN A 295 17.89 10.06 -19.75
C ASN A 295 19.38 9.74 -19.63
N SER A 296 19.79 9.13 -18.51
CA SER A 296 21.18 8.69 -18.29
C SER A 296 21.61 7.65 -19.33
N LYS A 297 20.73 6.70 -19.67
CA LYS A 297 20.99 5.70 -20.71
C LYS A 297 21.22 6.33 -22.09
N LYS A 298 20.38 7.28 -22.49
CA LYS A 298 20.55 8.02 -23.76
C LYS A 298 21.87 8.77 -23.81
N GLU A 299 22.30 9.34 -22.69
CA GLU A 299 23.57 10.06 -22.60
C GLU A 299 24.78 9.11 -22.72
N ILE A 300 24.73 7.96 -22.04
CA ILE A 300 25.73 6.90 -22.20
C ILE A 300 25.80 6.41 -23.65
N GLU A 301 24.66 6.18 -24.30
CA GLU A 301 24.61 5.79 -25.72
C GLU A 301 25.27 6.84 -26.64
N ARG A 302 25.04 8.13 -26.40
CA ARG A 302 25.72 9.22 -27.12
C ARG A 302 27.22 9.21 -26.91
N ILE A 303 27.67 9.12 -25.65
CA ILE A 303 29.09 9.08 -25.29
C ILE A 303 29.77 7.87 -25.95
N ASN A 304 29.15 6.69 -25.89
CA ASN A 304 29.67 5.46 -26.50
C ASN A 304 29.77 5.58 -28.02
N SER A 305 28.75 6.15 -28.69
CA SER A 305 28.80 6.40 -30.13
C SER A 305 29.96 7.32 -30.50
N HIS A 306 30.15 8.40 -29.75
CA HIS A 306 31.22 9.36 -30.00
C HIS A 306 32.62 8.75 -29.77
N ALA A 307 32.76 7.96 -28.70
CA ALA A 307 33.99 7.22 -28.42
C ALA A 307 34.31 6.22 -29.54
N TYR A 308 33.29 5.52 -30.06
CA TYR A 308 33.43 4.57 -31.15
C TYR A 308 33.85 5.25 -32.47
N ASP A 309 33.22 6.37 -32.83
CA ASP A 309 33.60 7.16 -34.02
C ASP A 309 35.05 7.67 -33.93
N ASN A 310 35.46 8.16 -32.76
CA ASN A 310 36.83 8.58 -32.50
C ASN A 310 37.82 7.42 -32.63
N GLN A 311 37.46 6.25 -32.09
CA GLN A 311 38.29 5.05 -32.19
C GLN A 311 38.46 4.63 -33.65
N ILE A 312 37.39 4.61 -34.45
CA ILE A 312 37.45 4.31 -35.89
C ILE A 312 38.36 5.29 -36.63
N SER A 313 38.27 6.59 -36.33
CA SER A 313 39.09 7.62 -36.98
C SER A 313 40.58 7.38 -36.72
N LEU A 314 40.97 7.16 -35.45
CA LEU A 314 42.33 6.80 -35.05
C LEU A 314 42.83 5.53 -35.75
N TRP A 315 42.00 4.48 -35.79
CA TRP A 315 42.33 3.23 -36.47
C TRP A 315 42.60 3.42 -37.98
N ARG A 316 41.79 4.24 -38.67
CA ARG A 316 41.99 4.55 -40.09
C ARG A 316 43.34 5.23 -40.35
N GLU A 317 43.72 6.16 -39.47
CA GLU A 317 44.95 6.94 -39.58
C GLU A 317 46.21 6.10 -39.37
N VAL A 318 46.20 5.26 -38.31
CA VAL A 318 47.27 4.30 -38.04
C VAL A 318 47.42 3.31 -39.20
N ARG A 319 46.32 2.83 -39.77
CA ARG A 319 46.34 1.83 -40.86
C ARG A 319 46.86 2.38 -42.18
N LYS A 320 46.49 3.62 -42.56
CA LYS A 320 47.06 4.30 -43.75
C LYS A 320 48.58 4.35 -43.65
N THR A 321 49.09 4.68 -42.46
CA THR A 321 50.53 4.75 -42.17
C THR A 321 51.20 3.38 -42.31
N ARG A 322 50.60 2.32 -41.74
CA ARG A 322 51.12 0.94 -41.87
C ARG A 322 51.14 0.44 -43.32
N GLN A 323 50.09 0.68 -44.12
CA GLN A 323 50.07 0.25 -45.52
C GLN A 323 51.11 0.95 -46.40
N VAL A 324 51.32 2.25 -46.19
CA VAL A 324 52.39 3.00 -46.87
C VAL A 324 53.76 2.46 -46.49
N ASN A 325 53.97 2.15 -45.20
CA ASN A 325 55.22 1.57 -44.72
C ASN A 325 55.46 0.15 -45.24
N ALA A 326 54.43 -0.70 -45.31
CA ALA A 326 54.52 -2.04 -45.88
C ALA A 326 54.86 -2.00 -47.38
N ARG A 327 54.20 -1.14 -48.16
CA ARG A 327 54.53 -0.92 -49.58
C ARG A 327 55.96 -0.42 -49.78
N ARG A 328 56.45 0.46 -48.89
CA ARG A 328 57.86 0.89 -48.88
C ARG A 328 58.82 -0.23 -48.50
N ALA A 329 58.49 -1.06 -47.51
CA ALA A 329 59.31 -2.20 -47.11
C ALA A 329 59.46 -3.21 -48.25
N ILE A 330 58.37 -3.52 -48.97
CA ILE A 330 58.39 -4.35 -50.18
C ILE A 330 59.27 -3.72 -51.26
N ALA A 331 59.17 -2.40 -51.47
CA ALA A 331 59.99 -1.69 -52.45
C ALA A 331 61.49 -1.62 -52.07
N VAL A 332 61.82 -1.63 -50.77
CA VAL A 332 63.22 -1.65 -50.27
C VAL A 332 63.82 -3.06 -50.34
N ALA A 333 63.05 -4.10 -50.01
CA ALA A 333 63.46 -5.50 -50.20
C ALA A 333 63.80 -5.80 -51.68
N ASN A 334 63.17 -5.11 -52.63
CA ASN A 334 63.40 -5.23 -54.07
C ASN A 334 64.77 -4.75 -54.58
N LYS A 335 65.64 -4.11 -53.78
CA LYS A 335 66.97 -3.68 -54.26
C LYS A 335 68.10 -4.68 -54.01
N ASN A 336 67.90 -5.72 -53.18
CA ASN A 336 68.95 -6.68 -52.82
C ASN A 336 68.44 -8.15 -52.86
N SER A 337 68.51 -8.79 -54.03
CA SER A 337 68.58 -10.26 -54.27
C SER A 337 67.38 -11.18 -53.88
N PRO A 338 67.26 -12.37 -54.53
CA PRO A 338 66.09 -13.26 -54.43
C PRO A 338 66.10 -14.13 -53.16
N PHE A 339 64.96 -14.11 -52.45
CA PHE A 339 64.44 -15.12 -51.52
C PHE A 339 65.47 -16.05 -50.82
N LEU A 340 66.22 -15.52 -49.86
CA LEU A 340 66.87 -16.31 -48.81
C LEU A 340 66.99 -15.48 -47.52
N ILE A 341 66.25 -15.86 -46.46
CA ILE A 341 66.62 -15.48 -45.10
C ILE A 341 66.64 -16.74 -44.22
N ASN A 342 67.80 -16.92 -43.60
CA ASN A 342 68.20 -18.00 -42.71
C ASN A 342 67.53 -17.79 -41.35
N ILE A 343 66.62 -18.67 -40.92
CA ILE A 343 66.06 -18.65 -39.56
C ILE A 343 66.98 -19.50 -38.66
N PRO A 344 67.56 -18.96 -37.57
CA PRO A 344 68.37 -19.76 -36.66
C PRO A 344 67.50 -20.86 -36.02
N GLY A 345 67.82 -22.13 -36.27
CA GLY A 345 67.18 -23.28 -35.61
C GLY A 345 66.21 -24.12 -36.45
N ARG A 346 65.96 -23.80 -37.73
CA ARG A 346 65.23 -24.68 -38.67
C ARG A 346 65.98 -24.80 -40.00
N ARG A 347 66.02 -26.00 -40.61
CA ARG A 347 66.72 -26.23 -41.89
C ARG A 347 66.12 -25.34 -43.00
N PRO A 348 66.93 -24.67 -43.83
CA PRO A 348 66.41 -23.90 -44.96
C PRO A 348 65.71 -24.83 -45.96
N LEU A 349 64.47 -24.50 -46.31
CA LEU A 349 63.72 -25.17 -47.38
C LEU A 349 64.41 -24.85 -48.71
N LYS A 350 64.80 -25.88 -49.47
CA LYS A 350 65.39 -25.69 -50.81
C LYS A 350 64.31 -25.16 -51.76
N HIS A 351 64.71 -24.36 -52.75
CA HIS A 351 63.84 -23.80 -53.80
C HIS A 351 63.04 -24.88 -54.58
N SER A 352 63.46 -26.15 -54.50
CA SER A 352 62.77 -27.32 -55.07
C SER A 352 61.54 -27.77 -54.29
N ASP A 353 61.41 -27.40 -53.01
CA ASP A 353 60.38 -27.96 -52.11
C ASP A 353 59.21 -26.98 -51.90
N THR A 354 59.38 -25.73 -52.33
CA THR A 354 58.43 -24.62 -52.20
C THR A 354 57.10 -24.86 -52.95
N PRO A 355 57.10 -25.32 -54.22
CA PRO A 355 55.86 -25.67 -54.92
C PRO A 355 55.18 -26.88 -54.30
N LEU A 356 55.96 -27.86 -53.80
CA LEU A 356 55.44 -29.07 -53.19
C LEU A 356 54.65 -28.75 -51.91
N ILE A 357 55.21 -27.91 -51.01
CA ILE A 357 54.54 -27.52 -49.76
C ILE A 357 53.25 -26.74 -50.01
N VAL A 358 53.27 -25.77 -50.93
CA VAL A 358 52.08 -24.97 -51.25
C VAL A 358 51.00 -25.82 -51.95
N SER A 359 51.40 -26.77 -52.79
CA SER A 359 50.45 -27.71 -53.41
C SER A 359 49.84 -28.70 -52.41
N GLN A 360 50.60 -29.14 -51.41
CA GLN A 360 50.15 -30.12 -50.40
C GLN A 360 49.21 -29.53 -49.35
N THR A 361 49.25 -28.22 -49.11
CA THR A 361 48.36 -27.55 -48.15
C THR A 361 46.97 -27.28 -48.72
N GLY A 362 46.78 -27.40 -50.05
CA GLY A 362 45.52 -27.11 -50.73
C GLY A 362 45.03 -25.67 -50.59
N LEU A 363 45.92 -24.75 -50.17
CA LEU A 363 45.63 -23.32 -50.03
C LEU A 363 45.99 -22.51 -51.28
N PHE A 364 46.58 -23.13 -52.31
CA PHE A 364 46.66 -22.55 -53.64
C PHE A 364 45.63 -23.22 -54.54
N ASP A 365 44.66 -22.43 -55.01
CA ASP A 365 43.63 -22.90 -55.93
C ASP A 365 43.99 -22.45 -57.35
N GLU A 366 44.50 -23.39 -58.15
CA GLU A 366 44.90 -23.12 -59.54
C GLU A 366 43.73 -22.68 -60.42
N SER A 367 42.52 -23.21 -60.16
CA SER A 367 41.33 -22.86 -60.94
C SER A 367 40.89 -21.44 -60.62
N PHE A 368 40.85 -21.07 -59.34
CA PHE A 368 40.63 -19.70 -58.90
C PHE A 368 41.68 -18.75 -59.50
N TYR A 369 42.96 -19.10 -59.37
CA TYR A 369 44.06 -18.23 -59.76
C TYR A 369 44.01 -17.92 -61.27
N LYS A 370 43.76 -18.91 -62.12
CA LYS A 370 43.63 -18.70 -63.58
C LYS A 370 42.34 -17.97 -63.96
N ASN A 371 41.26 -18.13 -63.18
CA ASN A 371 40.00 -17.41 -63.44
C ASN A 371 40.09 -15.94 -63.06
N GLU A 372 40.71 -15.61 -61.93
CA GLU A 372 40.87 -14.24 -61.44
C GLU A 372 41.94 -13.49 -62.24
N TYR A 373 43.01 -14.19 -62.64
CA TYR A 373 44.17 -13.62 -63.34
C TYR A 373 44.27 -14.12 -64.78
N SER A 374 43.48 -13.50 -65.65
CA SER A 374 43.40 -13.87 -67.06
C SER A 374 44.75 -13.78 -67.79
N ASP A 375 45.62 -12.84 -67.39
CA ASP A 375 46.97 -12.70 -67.94
C ASP A 375 47.85 -13.94 -67.67
N VAL A 376 47.72 -14.54 -66.48
CA VAL A 376 48.42 -15.79 -66.14
C VAL A 376 47.83 -16.95 -66.92
N ARG A 377 46.49 -17.04 -67.01
CA ARG A 377 45.80 -18.07 -67.79
C ARG A 377 46.19 -18.03 -69.26
N ASP A 378 46.16 -16.85 -69.87
CA ASP A 378 46.37 -16.65 -71.30
C ASP A 378 47.86 -16.78 -71.68
N SER A 379 48.78 -16.56 -70.73
CA SER A 379 50.22 -16.78 -70.93
C SER A 379 50.64 -18.25 -70.95
N GLY A 380 49.79 -19.17 -70.47
CA GLY A 380 50.09 -20.60 -70.41
C GLY A 380 51.14 -21.03 -69.38
N VAL A 381 51.65 -20.11 -68.56
CA VAL A 381 52.61 -20.42 -67.48
C VAL A 381 51.95 -21.25 -66.38
N ASN A 382 52.74 -22.03 -65.64
CA ASN A 382 52.25 -22.73 -64.46
C ASN A 382 51.80 -21.71 -63.40
N ALA A 383 50.53 -21.79 -62.96
CA ALA A 383 49.94 -20.78 -62.09
C ALA A 383 50.58 -20.73 -60.69
N LEU A 384 50.93 -21.90 -60.14
CA LEU A 384 51.60 -22.00 -58.85
C LEU A 384 53.01 -21.42 -58.91
N GLU A 385 53.75 -21.74 -59.97
CA GLU A 385 55.08 -21.19 -60.21
C GLU A 385 55.02 -19.65 -60.37
N HIS A 386 54.04 -19.15 -61.13
CA HIS A 386 53.80 -17.72 -61.24
C HIS A 386 53.50 -17.09 -59.89
N PHE A 387 52.63 -17.67 -59.06
CA PHE A 387 52.34 -17.13 -57.74
C PHE A 387 53.58 -17.01 -56.86
N ILE A 388 54.41 -18.06 -56.85
CA ILE A 388 55.64 -18.10 -56.06
C ILE A 388 56.66 -17.06 -56.55
N GLN A 389 56.85 -16.93 -57.87
CA GLN A 389 57.90 -16.06 -58.43
C GLN A 389 57.46 -14.59 -58.58
N HIS A 390 56.19 -14.35 -58.87
CA HIS A 390 55.66 -13.03 -59.27
C HIS A 390 54.41 -12.62 -58.47
N GLY A 391 53.48 -13.55 -58.23
CA GLY A 391 52.16 -13.23 -57.67
C GLY A 391 52.20 -12.53 -56.33
N VAL A 392 53.11 -12.93 -55.42
CA VAL A 392 53.29 -12.24 -54.13
C VAL A 392 53.70 -10.77 -54.30
N ARG A 393 54.60 -10.48 -55.25
CA ARG A 393 55.07 -9.10 -55.52
C ARG A 393 53.97 -8.24 -56.09
N GLU A 394 53.11 -8.85 -56.88
CA GLU A 394 51.96 -8.21 -57.50
C GLU A 394 50.74 -8.15 -56.57
N GLY A 395 50.86 -8.69 -55.35
CA GLY A 395 49.79 -8.70 -54.35
C GLY A 395 48.63 -9.64 -54.70
N ARG A 396 48.85 -10.62 -55.57
CA ARG A 396 47.84 -11.58 -56.03
C ARG A 396 47.49 -12.56 -54.93
N TRP A 397 46.25 -13.02 -54.93
CA TRP A 397 45.69 -13.91 -53.93
C TRP A 397 45.81 -15.36 -54.42
N PRO A 398 46.30 -16.30 -53.61
CA PRO A 398 46.47 -17.69 -54.01
C PRO A 398 45.16 -18.50 -54.00
N ASN A 399 44.13 -18.00 -53.31
CA ASN A 399 42.79 -18.56 -53.24
C ASN A 399 41.78 -17.43 -52.98
N GLU A 400 40.49 -17.77 -52.92
CA GLU A 400 39.39 -16.82 -52.71
C GLU A 400 39.43 -16.04 -51.39
N PHE A 401 40.33 -16.40 -50.47
CA PHE A 401 40.25 -16.05 -49.05
C PHE A 401 41.55 -15.55 -48.43
N PHE A 402 42.70 -15.78 -49.05
CA PHE A 402 43.99 -15.35 -48.51
C PHE A 402 44.39 -13.97 -49.08
N ASP A 403 44.35 -12.93 -48.25
CA ASP A 403 44.74 -11.57 -48.65
C ASP A 403 46.25 -11.37 -48.49
N THR A 404 47.00 -11.61 -49.56
CA THR A 404 48.47 -11.53 -49.61
C THR A 404 48.99 -10.20 -49.07
N ILE A 405 48.41 -9.06 -49.46
CA ILE A 405 48.91 -7.74 -49.06
C ILE A 405 48.59 -7.44 -47.60
N TRP A 406 47.39 -7.79 -47.14
CA TRP A 406 47.04 -7.62 -45.74
C TRP A 406 47.90 -8.51 -44.84
N TYR A 407 48.08 -9.77 -45.23
CA TYR A 407 48.88 -10.73 -44.47
C TYR A 407 50.32 -10.24 -44.28
N ILE A 408 50.95 -9.75 -45.36
CA ILE A 408 52.29 -9.14 -45.30
C ILE A 408 52.28 -7.96 -44.31
N SER A 409 51.28 -7.08 -44.39
CA SER A 409 51.24 -5.88 -43.55
C SER A 409 51.00 -6.15 -42.05
N GLU A 410 50.38 -7.29 -41.71
CA GLU A 410 50.00 -7.61 -40.34
C GLU A 410 51.03 -8.52 -39.66
N TYR A 411 51.51 -9.55 -40.37
CA TYR A 411 52.31 -10.62 -39.76
C TYR A 411 53.75 -10.69 -40.25
N MET A 412 54.10 -9.98 -41.33
CA MET A 412 55.46 -10.01 -41.85
C MET A 412 56.29 -8.82 -41.35
N ASN A 413 57.46 -9.13 -40.79
CA ASN A 413 58.44 -8.21 -40.24
C ASN A 413 59.80 -8.41 -40.94
N TYR A 414 60.85 -7.71 -40.48
CA TYR A 414 62.19 -7.81 -41.10
C TYR A 414 62.75 -9.25 -41.13
N ASP A 415 62.39 -10.09 -40.17
CA ASP A 415 62.93 -11.45 -40.04
C ASP A 415 62.31 -12.44 -41.04
N ASN A 416 61.10 -12.15 -41.55
CA ASN A 416 60.36 -13.05 -42.42
C ASN A 416 59.87 -12.41 -43.74
N VAL A 417 60.07 -11.11 -44.00
CA VAL A 417 59.59 -10.38 -45.20
C VAL A 417 60.07 -10.99 -46.53
N GLY A 418 61.13 -11.79 -46.50
CA GLY A 418 61.64 -12.56 -47.64
C GLY A 418 61.04 -13.96 -47.81
N MET A 419 60.05 -14.36 -47.01
CA MET A 419 59.32 -15.62 -47.16
C MET A 419 58.04 -15.40 -47.97
N ASN A 420 57.58 -16.40 -48.73
CA ASN A 420 56.25 -16.33 -49.34
C ASN A 420 55.19 -16.28 -48.23
N PRO A 421 54.26 -15.30 -48.22
CA PRO A 421 53.28 -15.11 -47.14
C PRO A 421 52.39 -16.33 -46.93
N LEU A 422 52.04 -17.05 -47.99
CA LEU A 422 51.25 -18.28 -47.87
C LEU A 422 52.02 -19.39 -47.15
N ILE A 423 53.35 -19.47 -47.37
CA ILE A 423 54.21 -20.44 -46.69
C ILE A 423 54.38 -20.07 -45.22
N HIS A 424 54.56 -18.78 -44.93
CA HIS A 424 54.58 -18.30 -43.56
C HIS A 424 53.29 -18.67 -42.83
N TYR A 425 52.14 -18.44 -43.47
CA TYR A 425 50.85 -18.84 -42.92
C TYR A 425 50.77 -20.36 -42.66
N CYS A 426 51.12 -21.19 -43.64
CA CYS A 426 51.15 -22.64 -43.51
C CYS A 426 52.00 -23.14 -42.32
N ASN A 427 53.08 -22.43 -41.99
CA ASN A 427 53.96 -22.77 -40.88
C ASN A 427 53.43 -22.31 -39.51
N GLU A 428 52.69 -21.21 -39.46
CA GLU A 428 52.38 -20.50 -38.21
C GLU A 428 50.92 -20.65 -37.74
N TRP A 429 49.97 -21.01 -38.62
CA TRP A 429 48.53 -21.02 -38.27
C TRP A 429 48.20 -21.93 -37.07
N LYS A 430 48.94 -23.01 -36.84
CA LYS A 430 48.75 -23.91 -35.68
C LYS A 430 48.97 -23.22 -34.33
N GLY A 431 49.77 -22.15 -34.32
CA GLY A 431 49.92 -21.30 -33.13
C GLY A 431 48.70 -20.40 -32.87
N MET A 432 47.69 -20.42 -33.75
CA MET A 432 46.44 -19.66 -33.67
C MET A 432 46.62 -18.13 -33.64
N ASN A 433 47.78 -17.63 -34.04
CA ASN A 433 48.15 -16.20 -33.98
C ASN A 433 48.23 -15.52 -35.35
N VAL A 434 48.00 -16.24 -36.44
CA VAL A 434 47.97 -15.70 -37.79
C VAL A 434 46.63 -16.01 -38.44
N ASN A 435 46.08 -15.02 -39.13
CA ASN A 435 44.83 -15.15 -39.87
C ASN A 435 45.13 -15.00 -41.38
N PRO A 436 44.40 -15.66 -42.28
CA PRO A 436 44.63 -15.56 -43.73
C PRO A 436 44.14 -14.22 -44.32
N ASN A 437 43.24 -13.55 -43.61
CA ASN A 437 42.66 -12.26 -43.96
C ASN A 437 42.17 -11.56 -42.67
N PRO A 438 41.77 -10.28 -42.71
CA PRO A 438 41.33 -9.54 -41.52
C PRO A 438 40.00 -10.01 -40.91
N TYR A 439 39.34 -10.96 -41.55
CA TYR A 439 37.93 -11.29 -41.37
C TYR A 439 37.75 -12.70 -40.81
N PHE A 440 38.75 -13.58 -40.92
CA PHE A 440 38.67 -14.96 -40.44
C PHE A 440 39.66 -15.19 -39.30
N SER A 441 39.14 -15.36 -38.09
CA SER A 441 39.94 -15.71 -36.92
C SER A 441 40.17 -17.22 -36.87
N VAL A 442 41.41 -17.64 -37.14
CA VAL A 442 41.84 -19.05 -37.01
C VAL A 442 41.56 -19.57 -35.59
N ARG A 443 41.83 -18.74 -34.59
CA ARG A 443 41.59 -19.05 -33.17
C ARG A 443 40.10 -19.27 -32.89
N SER A 444 39.26 -18.29 -33.22
CA SER A 444 37.82 -18.36 -32.92
C SER A 444 37.15 -19.51 -33.68
N TYR A 445 37.56 -19.76 -34.93
CA TYR A 445 37.05 -20.87 -35.72
C TYR A 445 37.34 -22.22 -35.07
N LEU A 446 38.55 -22.43 -34.55
CA LEU A 446 38.91 -23.66 -33.84
C LEU A 446 38.25 -23.77 -32.46
N GLU A 447 38.10 -22.65 -31.72
CA GLU A 447 37.40 -22.62 -30.43
C GLU A 447 35.91 -22.99 -30.58
N TRP A 448 35.26 -22.58 -31.67
CA TRP A 448 33.83 -22.85 -31.91
C TRP A 448 33.54 -24.14 -32.67
N ASN A 449 34.55 -24.71 -33.34
CA ASN A 449 34.44 -25.96 -34.09
C ASN A 449 35.46 -26.97 -33.54
N PRO A 450 35.24 -27.51 -32.32
CA PRO A 450 36.20 -28.39 -31.65
C PRO A 450 36.46 -29.69 -32.40
N ASP A 451 35.54 -30.13 -33.25
CA ASP A 451 35.73 -31.29 -34.14
C ASP A 451 36.78 -31.01 -35.23
N VAL A 452 36.83 -29.78 -35.75
CA VAL A 452 37.88 -29.34 -36.68
C VAL A 452 39.21 -29.17 -35.95
N ALA A 453 39.18 -28.65 -34.72
CA ALA A 453 40.39 -28.59 -33.89
C ALA A 453 40.96 -29.98 -33.61
N ALA A 454 40.10 -30.97 -33.36
CA ALA A 454 40.49 -32.36 -33.12
C ALA A 454 41.01 -33.08 -34.38
N SER A 455 40.51 -32.75 -35.58
CA SER A 455 40.98 -33.35 -36.84
C SER A 455 42.38 -32.87 -37.23
N GLY A 456 42.79 -31.70 -36.74
CA GLY A 456 44.07 -31.07 -37.08
C GLY A 456 44.14 -30.54 -38.51
N GLU A 457 43.00 -30.47 -39.21
CA GLU A 457 42.89 -29.86 -40.54
C GLU A 457 43.15 -28.35 -40.47
N GLU A 458 43.65 -27.77 -41.57
CA GLU A 458 43.89 -26.33 -41.66
C GLU A 458 42.53 -25.58 -41.75
N PRO A 459 42.27 -24.61 -40.86
CA PRO A 459 40.96 -23.96 -40.73
C PRO A 459 40.45 -23.26 -41.99
N CYS A 460 41.30 -22.54 -42.72
CA CYS A 460 40.92 -21.83 -43.94
C CYS A 460 40.51 -22.82 -45.04
N GLN A 461 41.26 -23.91 -45.19
CA GLN A 461 41.02 -24.99 -46.15
C GLN A 461 39.75 -25.75 -45.78
N HIS A 462 39.56 -26.11 -44.51
CA HIS A 462 38.32 -26.74 -44.04
C HIS A 462 37.11 -25.85 -44.34
N PHE A 463 37.22 -24.55 -44.02
CA PHE A 463 36.14 -23.60 -44.26
C PHE A 463 35.78 -23.48 -45.74
N LEU A 464 36.78 -23.33 -46.63
CA LEU A 464 36.58 -23.25 -48.08
C LEU A 464 36.00 -24.53 -48.67
N ARG A 465 36.43 -25.70 -48.18
CA ARG A 465 36.01 -27.00 -48.69
C ARG A 465 34.59 -27.37 -48.24
N MET A 466 34.28 -27.17 -46.96
CA MET A 466 33.03 -27.66 -46.34
C MET A 466 32.41 -26.68 -45.35
N GLY A 467 33.23 -26.05 -44.50
CA GLY A 467 32.73 -25.30 -43.34
C GLY A 467 31.77 -24.15 -43.69
N GLY A 468 31.98 -23.45 -44.81
CA GLY A 468 31.03 -22.43 -45.27
C GLY A 468 29.70 -23.01 -45.76
N ARG A 469 29.70 -24.20 -46.38
CA ARG A 469 28.47 -24.91 -46.78
C ARG A 469 27.73 -25.48 -45.58
N GLU A 470 28.47 -25.96 -44.58
CA GLU A 470 27.92 -26.46 -43.31
C GLU A 470 27.38 -25.34 -42.40
N GLY A 471 27.67 -24.08 -42.70
CA GLY A 471 27.24 -22.96 -41.88
C GLY A 471 27.99 -22.88 -40.54
N ARG A 472 29.23 -23.40 -40.48
CA ARG A 472 30.04 -23.35 -39.26
C ARG A 472 30.24 -21.92 -38.81
N MET A 473 29.99 -21.66 -37.52
CA MET A 473 30.20 -20.35 -36.92
C MET A 473 31.69 -19.97 -37.01
N THR A 474 31.95 -18.75 -37.45
CA THR A 474 33.26 -18.12 -37.46
C THR A 474 33.12 -16.69 -36.96
N ASP A 475 34.13 -16.16 -36.30
CA ASP A 475 34.10 -14.79 -35.80
C ASP A 475 34.40 -13.81 -36.94
N PHE A 476 33.36 -13.50 -37.71
CA PHE A 476 33.34 -12.31 -38.54
C PHE A 476 33.06 -11.10 -37.62
N SER A 477 33.96 -10.79 -36.67
CA SER A 477 33.69 -9.71 -35.71
C SER A 477 33.43 -8.39 -36.43
N THR A 478 32.27 -7.84 -36.09
CA THR A 478 31.48 -6.83 -36.80
C THR A 478 31.74 -5.41 -36.29
N PRO A 479 32.95 -4.87 -36.50
CA PRO A 479 33.09 -3.42 -36.74
C PRO A 479 33.81 -3.07 -38.06
N PHE A 480 34.37 -4.05 -38.80
CA PHE A 480 35.11 -3.81 -40.03
C PHE A 480 34.32 -3.98 -41.35
N TYR A 481 33.18 -4.70 -41.34
CA TYR A 481 32.36 -4.95 -42.55
C TYR A 481 31.61 -3.74 -43.08
N THR A 482 31.42 -2.70 -42.28
CA THR A 482 30.63 -1.52 -42.64
C THR A 482 31.41 -0.45 -43.41
N ILE A 483 32.72 -0.64 -43.66
CA ILE A 483 33.61 0.46 -44.09
C ILE A 483 34.24 0.25 -45.50
N ARG A 484 34.02 -0.88 -46.20
CA ARG A 484 34.55 -1.10 -47.57
C ARG A 484 33.57 -1.78 -48.53
N PRO A 485 33.03 -1.06 -49.54
CA PRO A 485 32.22 -1.66 -50.60
C PRO A 485 32.96 -2.70 -51.45
N GLU A 486 34.28 -2.55 -51.66
CA GLU A 486 35.04 -3.48 -52.52
C GLU A 486 35.30 -4.85 -51.86
N ALA A 487 35.36 -4.88 -50.53
CA ALA A 487 35.43 -6.14 -49.78
C ALA A 487 34.10 -6.90 -49.84
N LEU A 488 32.98 -6.17 -49.77
CA LEU A 488 31.63 -6.72 -49.91
C LEU A 488 31.37 -7.28 -51.33
N ASP A 489 31.89 -6.62 -52.38
CA ASP A 489 31.77 -7.11 -53.78
C ASP A 489 32.53 -8.43 -54.02
N ARG A 490 33.71 -8.59 -53.42
CA ARG A 490 34.47 -9.86 -53.49
C ARG A 490 33.87 -10.94 -52.59
N MET A 491 33.44 -10.60 -51.38
CA MET A 491 32.74 -11.53 -50.48
C MET A 491 31.43 -12.06 -51.08
N ASN A 492 30.73 -11.24 -51.87
CA ASN A 492 29.56 -11.67 -52.62
C ASN A 492 29.88 -12.71 -53.68
N LYS A 493 31.14 -12.89 -54.13
CA LYS A 493 31.53 -13.88 -55.16
C LYS A 493 31.91 -15.25 -54.58
N VAL A 494 32.26 -15.31 -53.29
CA VAL A 494 32.63 -16.55 -52.59
C VAL A 494 31.38 -17.26 -52.06
N GLU A 495 31.02 -18.38 -52.68
CA GLU A 495 29.76 -19.09 -52.40
C GLU A 495 29.68 -19.58 -50.94
N ALA A 496 30.81 -20.05 -50.39
CA ALA A 496 30.94 -20.50 -49.01
C ALA A 496 30.68 -19.38 -47.97
N LEU A 497 31.12 -18.16 -48.26
CA LEU A 497 30.89 -16.97 -47.43
C LEU A 497 29.45 -16.47 -47.54
N ARG A 498 28.89 -16.47 -48.76
CA ARG A 498 27.51 -16.04 -49.01
C ARG A 498 26.50 -16.91 -48.23
N HIS A 499 26.81 -18.19 -48.04
CA HIS A 499 26.00 -19.11 -47.24
C HIS A 499 26.17 -18.90 -45.74
N ALA A 500 27.41 -18.74 -45.25
CA ALA A 500 27.70 -18.45 -43.85
C ALA A 500 27.07 -17.12 -43.37
N LEU A 501 27.10 -16.07 -44.20
CA LEU A 501 26.50 -14.76 -43.89
C LEU A 501 24.97 -14.78 -43.89
N LYS A 502 24.32 -15.66 -44.66
CA LYS A 502 22.86 -15.84 -44.63
C LYS A 502 22.35 -16.57 -43.38
N LEU A 503 23.21 -17.35 -42.73
CA LEU A 503 22.86 -18.11 -41.52
C LEU A 503 23.08 -17.33 -40.23
N ASP A 504 23.93 -16.28 -40.27
CA ASP A 504 24.11 -15.35 -39.15
C ASP A 504 22.95 -14.34 -39.08
N ARG A 505 21.83 -14.77 -38.49
CA ARG A 505 20.59 -13.98 -38.29
C ARG A 505 20.77 -12.68 -37.48
N ASN A 506 21.98 -12.34 -37.04
CA ASN A 506 22.29 -11.09 -36.35
C ASN A 506 22.80 -9.95 -37.26
N ILE A 507 23.12 -10.20 -38.53
CA ILE A 507 23.60 -9.14 -39.45
C ILE A 507 22.45 -8.50 -40.25
N ASP A 508 21.39 -9.26 -40.59
CA ASP A 508 20.24 -8.76 -41.39
C ASP A 508 19.55 -7.54 -40.74
N ARG A 509 19.46 -7.47 -39.41
CA ARG A 509 18.82 -6.33 -38.72
C ARG A 509 19.58 -5.02 -38.83
N THR A 510 20.87 -5.06 -39.18
CA THR A 510 21.71 -3.86 -39.27
C THR A 510 21.75 -3.29 -40.69
N ILE A 511 21.49 -4.11 -41.70
CA ILE A 511 21.48 -3.72 -43.12
C ILE A 511 20.08 -3.29 -43.58
N ASP A 512 19.01 -4.02 -43.20
CA ASP A 512 17.64 -3.67 -43.60
C ASP A 512 17.15 -2.33 -43.01
N ASN A 513 17.64 -1.95 -41.83
CA ASN A 513 17.28 -0.69 -41.18
C ASN A 513 17.98 0.56 -41.77
N LYS A 514 18.96 0.39 -42.66
CA LYS A 514 19.64 1.51 -43.34
C LYS A 514 19.28 1.69 -44.80
N ILE A 515 18.70 0.68 -45.45
CA ILE A 515 18.19 0.79 -46.83
C ILE A 515 16.75 1.34 -46.87
N SER A 516 16.00 1.25 -45.78
CA SER A 516 14.63 1.79 -45.70
C SER A 516 14.53 3.30 -45.35
N ARG A 517 15.65 4.02 -45.23
CA ARG A 517 15.69 5.48 -44.96
C ARG A 517 16.77 6.25 -45.75
N SER A 518 17.05 5.86 -46.99
CA SER A 518 17.78 6.71 -47.96
C SER A 518 16.97 6.92 -49.22
#